data_AF-A0A7V0YCD1-F1
#
_entry.id   AF-A0A7V0YCD1-F1
#
_cell.length_a   1.000
_cell.length_b   1.000
_cell.length_c   1.000
_cell.angle_alpha   90.00
_cell.angle_beta   90.00
_cell.angle_gamma   90.00
#
_symmetry.space_group_name_H-M   'P 1'
#
loop_
_entity.id
_entity.type
_entity.pdbx_description
1 polymer ?
#
loop_
_entity_poly.entity_id
_entity_poly.type
_entity_poly.pdbx_seq_one_letter_code
_entity_poly.pdbx_strand_id
1 'polypeptide(L)' 'MDTIKRQPDSSMCFVCGRDNPIGLHLTFYIDGSQVRTTFTPGEEHQGWPGILHGGITSTIL' A
#
# COMPACT_ATOMS: atom_id res chain seq x y z
N MET A 1 7.95 25.04 -1.68
CA MET A 1 8.27 23.72 -2.25
C MET A 1 7.87 22.71 -1.21
N ASP A 2 6.69 22.09 -1.36
CA ASP A 2 6.23 21.09 -0.41
C ASP A 2 7.17 19.88 -0.48
N THR A 3 7.90 19.64 0.62
CA THR A 3 8.88 18.57 0.72
C THR A 3 8.15 17.23 0.82
N ILE A 4 8.41 16.33 -0.13
CA ILE A 4 7.93 14.95 -0.06
C ILE A 4 8.57 14.27 1.17
N LYS A 5 7.75 13.82 2.12
CA LYS A 5 8.20 13.16 3.36
C LYS A 5 7.66 11.75 3.47
N ARG A 6 8.51 10.76 3.75
CA ARG A 6 8.07 9.38 4.01
C ARG A 6 7.28 9.27 5.33
N GLN A 7 6.15 8.56 5.31
CA GLN A 7 5.38 8.20 6.50
C GLN A 7 6.04 7.04 7.27
N PRO A 8 5.91 6.98 8.61
CA PRO A 8 6.30 5.81 9.37
C PRO A 8 5.54 4.56 8.93
N ASP A 9 6.22 3.42 8.98
CA ASP A 9 5.62 2.10 8.78
C ASP A 9 5.38 1.41 10.13
N SER A 10 4.94 0.15 10.07
CA SER A 10 4.78 -0.73 11.22
C SER A 10 5.56 -2.03 10.98
N SER A 11 5.66 -2.92 11.96
CA SER A 11 6.29 -4.23 11.74
C SER A 11 5.35 -5.16 10.95
N MET A 12 4.22 -5.54 11.56
CA MET A 12 3.32 -6.59 11.06
C MET A 12 2.07 -6.08 10.33
N CYS A 13 1.95 -4.78 10.07
CA CYS A 13 0.82 -4.23 9.31
C CYS A 13 0.73 -4.89 7.92
N PHE A 14 -0.46 -5.28 7.49
CA PHE A 14 -0.63 -5.92 6.18
C PHE A 14 -0.30 -4.96 5.02
N VAL A 15 -0.51 -3.66 5.18
CA VAL A 15 -0.30 -2.68 4.09
C VAL A 15 1.12 -2.16 4.06
N CYS A 16 1.58 -1.53 5.14
CA CYS A 16 2.89 -0.88 5.19
C CYS A 16 3.95 -1.68 5.97
N GLY A 17 3.56 -2.79 6.59
CA GLY A 17 4.42 -3.52 7.52
C GLY A 17 5.65 -4.08 6.82
N ARG A 18 6.85 -3.84 7.35
CA ARG A 18 8.10 -4.30 6.71
C ARG A 18 8.42 -5.77 7.00
N ASP A 19 7.86 -6.32 8.07
CA ASP A 19 8.17 -7.67 8.57
C ASP A 19 7.05 -8.68 8.31
N ASN A 20 5.88 -8.22 7.82
CA ASN A 20 4.76 -9.12 7.52
C ASN A 20 5.06 -9.91 6.22
N PRO A 21 5.29 -11.23 6.26
CA PRO A 21 5.73 -11.99 5.09
C PRO A 21 4.71 -12.08 3.96
N ILE A 22 3.46 -11.71 4.23
CA ILE A 22 2.36 -11.68 3.25
C ILE A 22 1.83 -10.26 3.04
N GLY A 23 2.53 -9.24 3.54
CA GLY A 23 2.12 -7.84 3.43
C GLY A 23 2.33 -7.25 2.03
N LEU A 24 1.63 -6.17 1.74
CA LEU A 24 1.79 -5.40 0.50
C LEU A 24 3.06 -4.53 0.51
N HIS A 25 3.65 -4.31 1.69
CA HIS A 25 4.88 -3.56 1.91
C HIS A 25 4.91 -2.15 1.29
N LEU A 26 3.74 -1.49 1.23
CA LEU A 26 3.58 -0.17 0.63
C LEU A 26 4.32 0.90 1.43
N THR A 27 4.95 1.81 0.71
CA THR A 27 5.56 3.01 1.29
C THR A 27 4.72 4.23 0.96
N PHE A 28 4.28 4.94 1.99
CA PHE A 28 3.49 6.16 1.84
C PHE A 28 4.36 7.40 1.98
N TYR A 29 4.02 8.43 1.21
CA TYR A 29 4.68 9.72 1.21
C TYR A 29 3.65 10.84 1.41
N ILE A 30 3.95 11.80 2.27
CA ILE A 30 3.24 13.06 2.41
C ILE A 30 3.73 13.99 1.30
N ASP A 31 2.80 14.49 0.50
CA ASP A 31 3.01 15.48 -0.56
C ASP A 31 2.02 16.63 -0.34
N GLY A 32 2.47 17.67 0.38
CA GLY A 32 1.61 18.76 0.83
C GLY A 32 0.50 18.27 1.76
N SER A 33 -0.76 18.43 1.34
CA SER A 33 -1.95 17.94 2.07
C SER A 33 -2.37 16.52 1.69
N GLN A 34 -1.65 15.86 0.78
CA GLN A 34 -2.00 14.54 0.26
C GLN A 34 -1.04 13.48 0.79
N VAL A 35 -1.54 12.24 0.85
CA VAL A 35 -0.72 11.04 1.07
C VAL A 35 -0.75 10.21 -0.21
N ARG A 36 0.41 9.82 -0.70
CA ARG A 36 0.59 9.07 -1.95
C ARG A 36 1.33 7.76 -1.71
N THR A 37 0.94 6.74 -2.48
CA THR A 37 1.66 5.47 -2.61
C THR A 37 1.49 4.96 -4.03
N THR A 38 2.22 3.91 -4.40
CA THR A 38 2.03 3.19 -5.67
C THR A 38 2.00 1.70 -5.36
N PHE A 39 1.02 1.01 -5.93
CA PHE A 39 0.86 -0.43 -5.77
C PHE A 39 0.69 -1.06 -7.15
N THR A 40 1.51 -2.07 -7.43
CA THR A 40 1.38 -2.92 -8.61
C THR A 40 0.91 -4.29 -8.14
N PRO A 41 -0.35 -4.67 -8.39
CA PRO A 41 -0.88 -5.94 -7.91
C PRO A 41 -0.27 -7.12 -8.68
N GLY A 42 0.14 -8.16 -7.95
CA GLY A 42 0.42 -9.51 -8.46
C GLY A 42 -0.83 -10.36 -8.69
N GLU A 43 -0.65 -11.55 -9.27
CA GLU A 43 -1.73 -12.49 -9.58
C GLU A 43 -2.47 -12.97 -8.32
N GLU A 44 -1.76 -13.10 -7.20
CA GLU A 44 -2.29 -13.49 -5.89
C GLU A 44 -3.29 -12.48 -5.30
N HIS A 45 -3.33 -11.24 -5.83
CA HIS A 45 -4.24 -10.20 -5.37
C HIS A 45 -5.57 -10.16 -6.14
N GLN A 46 -5.83 -11.15 -7.00
CA GLN A 46 -7.04 -11.21 -7.81
C GLN A 46 -8.28 -11.54 -6.96
N GLY A 47 -9.41 -10.91 -7.27
CA GLY A 47 -10.73 -11.34 -6.79
C GLY A 47 -11.47 -12.17 -7.83
N TRP A 48 -11.47 -11.68 -9.07
CA TRP A 48 -11.87 -12.41 -10.27
C TRP A 48 -10.64 -12.54 -11.19
N PRO A 49 -10.54 -13.57 -12.05
CA PRO A 49 -9.45 -13.67 -13.01
C PRO A 49 -9.19 -12.37 -13.79
N GLY A 50 -7.97 -11.85 -13.68
CA GLY A 50 -7.47 -10.61 -14.27
C GLY A 50 -7.82 -9.33 -13.51
N ILE A 51 -8.56 -9.39 -12.40
CA ILE A 51 -9.13 -8.22 -11.72
C ILE A 51 -8.67 -8.15 -10.26
N LEU A 52 -8.13 -6.99 -9.86
CA LEU A 52 -7.74 -6.70 -8.47
C LEU A 52 -8.91 -6.92 -7.51
N HIS A 53 -8.68 -7.67 -6.44
CA HIS A 53 -9.67 -7.93 -5.40
C HIS A 53 -10.12 -6.62 -4.73
N GLY A 54 -11.44 -6.38 -4.68
CA GLY A 54 -12.00 -5.15 -4.12
C GLY A 54 -11.59 -4.89 -2.67
N GLY A 55 -11.49 -5.95 -1.85
CA GLY A 55 -10.96 -5.87 -0.49
C GLY A 55 -9.51 -5.38 -0.40
N ILE A 56 -8.63 -5.68 -1.37
CA ILE A 56 -7.26 -5.14 -1.39
C ILE A 56 -7.30 -3.65 -1.70
N THR A 57 -8.12 -3.23 -2.67
CA THR A 57 -8.35 -1.81 -2.95
C THR A 57 -8.87 -1.07 -1.71
N SER A 58 -9.89 -1.60 -1.05
CA SER A 58 -10.45 -1.01 0.18
C SER A 58 -9.47 -1.02 1.34
N THR A 59 -8.49 -1.93 1.36
CA THR A 59 -7.47 -1.99 2.41
C THR A 59 -6.40 -0.90 2.22
N ILE A 60 -6.20 -0.41 0.99
CA ILE A 60 -5.23 0.65 0.68
C ILE A 60 -5.81 2.06 0.90
N LEU A 61 -7.13 2.22 0.73
CA LEU A 61 -7.88 3.49 0.86
C LEU A 61 -8.22 3.83 2.32
#